data_AF-A0A842RSX2-F1
#
_entry.id   AF-A0A842RSX2-F1
#
_cell.length_a   1.000
_cell.length_b   1.000
_cell.length_c   1.000
_cell.angle_alpha   90.00
_cell.angle_beta   90.00
_cell.angle_gamma   90.00
#
_symmetry.space_group_name_H-M   'P 1'
#
loop_
_entity.id
_entity.type
_entity.pdbx_description
1 polymer ?
#
loop_
_entity_poly.entity_id
_entity_poly.type
_entity_poly.pdbx_seq_one_letter_code
_entity_poly.pdbx_strand_id
1 'polypeptide(L)'
;MMEKINSQKTTEKLTQVELSDTQREQVYKFANEMRNKVLEEICPALFDVCLNSERGALKNELGRVIFHLQKNERLNTRIGLEKLIDGALRVDAEKVFRILDNSGNDTRELAKKIRSVL
;
A
#
# COMPACT_ATOMS: atom_id res chain seq x y z
N MET A 1 12.95 -32.70 23.84
CA MET A 1 13.47 -32.47 22.47
C MET A 1 12.39 -31.72 21.71
N MET A 2 12.69 -30.46 21.40
CA MET A 2 12.08 -29.55 20.41
C MET A 2 10.57 -29.32 20.35
N GLU A 3 10.25 -28.08 20.71
CA GLU A 3 9.12 -27.20 20.39
C GLU A 3 8.45 -27.44 19.04
N LYS A 4 7.11 -27.35 19.03
CA LYS A 4 6.38 -26.76 17.91
C LYS A 4 5.40 -25.74 18.46
N ILE A 5 5.89 -24.50 18.53
CA ILE A 5 5.09 -23.30 18.74
C ILE A 5 4.06 -23.25 17.61
N ASN A 6 2.79 -23.36 17.98
CA ASN A 6 1.67 -23.24 17.07
C ASN A 6 1.46 -21.76 16.72
N SER A 7 2.29 -21.23 15.81
CA SER A 7 2.15 -19.88 15.25
C SER A 7 1.15 -19.87 14.11
N GLN A 8 -0.10 -20.24 14.38
CA GLN A 8 -1.21 -19.86 13.52
C GLN A 8 -1.77 -18.53 14.03
N LYS A 9 -1.04 -17.44 13.76
CA LYS A 9 -1.65 -16.12 13.77
C LYS A 9 -2.51 -16.03 12.53
N THR A 10 -3.81 -16.22 12.75
CA THR A 10 -4.93 -15.98 11.85
C THR A 10 -4.61 -14.82 10.91
N THR A 11 -4.29 -15.15 9.66
CA THR A 11 -4.24 -14.17 8.58
C THR A 11 -5.69 -13.92 8.22
N GLU A 12 -6.35 -13.01 8.95
CA GLU A 12 -7.61 -12.45 8.49
C GLU A 12 -7.36 -11.94 7.07
N LYS A 13 -8.15 -12.45 6.12
CA LYS A 13 -8.10 -12.03 4.72
C LYS A 13 -8.50 -10.56 4.68
N LEU A 14 -7.53 -9.66 4.81
CA LEU A 14 -7.68 -8.23 4.53
C LEU A 14 -7.85 -8.10 3.02
N THR A 15 -9.06 -8.35 2.52
CA THR A 15 -9.37 -8.20 1.09
C THR A 15 -9.42 -6.73 0.72
N GLN A 16 -9.89 -5.86 1.62
CA GLN A 16 -9.98 -4.41 1.43
C GLN A 16 -9.83 -3.70 2.77
N VAL A 17 -9.07 -2.61 2.79
CA VAL A 17 -8.81 -1.80 3.99
C VAL A 17 -9.09 -0.34 3.67
N GLU A 18 -10.05 0.25 4.38
CA GLU A 18 -10.28 1.70 4.37
C GLU A 18 -9.64 2.31 5.62
N LEU A 19 -8.66 3.19 5.41
CA LEU A 19 -7.91 3.80 6.51
C LEU A 19 -8.76 4.87 7.21
N SER A 20 -8.78 4.85 8.54
CA SER A 20 -9.17 6.02 9.32
C SER A 20 -8.16 7.16 9.13
N ASP A 21 -8.53 8.39 9.50
CA ASP A 21 -7.65 9.55 9.33
C ASP A 21 -6.32 9.39 10.06
N THR A 22 -6.35 8.83 11.28
CA THR A 22 -5.13 8.56 12.07
C THR A 22 -4.25 7.49 11.41
N GLN A 23 -4.84 6.41 10.90
CA GLN A 23 -4.09 5.38 10.19
C GLN A 23 -3.49 5.92 8.89
N ARG A 24 -4.24 6.74 8.16
CA ARG A 24 -3.79 7.39 6.93
C ARG A 24 -2.59 8.29 7.17
N GLU A 25 -2.64 9.11 8.23
CA GLU A 25 -1.52 9.98 8.60
C GLU A 25 -0.24 9.17 8.90
N GLN A 26 -0.37 8.06 9.64
CA GLN A 26 0.76 7.18 9.95
C GLN A 26 1.32 6.50 8.69
N VAL A 27 0.44 5.95 7.85
CA VAL A 27 0.84 5.33 6.58
C VAL A 27 1.56 6.33 5.68
N TYR A 28 1.08 7.57 5.61
CA TYR A 28 1.71 8.61 4.79
C TYR A 28 3.09 8.98 5.33
N LYS A 29 3.23 9.08 6.66
CA LYS A 29 4.52 9.31 7.29
C LYS A 29 5.53 8.21 6.92
N PHE A 30 5.12 6.94 6.97
CA PHE A 30 5.99 5.83 6.58
C PHE A 30 6.37 5.87 5.10
N ALA A 31 5.42 6.21 4.22
CA ALA A 31 5.67 6.35 2.79
C ALA A 31 6.64 7.50 2.46
N ASN A 32 6.59 8.60 3.21
CA ASN A 32 7.43 9.77 2.98
C ASN A 32 8.92 9.51 3.26
N GLU A 33 9.23 8.58 4.17
CA GLU A 33 10.59 8.14 4.50
C GLU A 33 11.26 7.37 3.34
N MET A 34 10.52 7.02 2.29
CA MET A 34 11.04 6.21 1.19
C MET A 34 11.97 6.96 0.24
N ARG A 35 12.99 6.24 -0.23
CA ARG A 35 13.99 6.74 -1.19
C ARG A 35 13.43 6.68 -2.62
N ASN A 36 13.82 7.64 -3.47
CA ASN A 36 13.32 7.75 -4.85
C ASN A 36 13.45 6.45 -5.67
N LYS A 37 14.57 5.73 -5.54
CA LYS A 37 14.78 4.45 -6.23
C LYS A 37 13.70 3.42 -5.90
N VAL A 38 13.21 3.41 -4.66
CA VAL A 38 12.14 2.50 -4.23
C VAL A 38 10.80 2.92 -4.83
N LEU A 39 10.55 4.23 -4.97
CA LEU A 39 9.33 4.76 -5.57
C LEU A 39 9.17 4.32 -7.03
N GLU A 40 10.25 4.39 -7.81
CA GLU A 40 10.28 3.93 -9.21
C GLU A 40 9.93 2.44 -9.36
N GLU A 41 10.26 1.63 -8.35
CA GLU A 41 10.01 0.19 -8.34
C GLU A 41 8.56 -0.14 -7.94
N ILE A 42 8.05 0.45 -6.86
CA ILE A 42 6.78 0.00 -6.26
C ILE A 42 5.56 0.80 -6.73
N CYS A 43 5.71 2.07 -7.11
CA CYS A 43 4.57 2.89 -7.51
C CYS A 43 3.84 2.32 -8.74
N PRO A 44 4.52 1.84 -9.80
CA PRO A 44 3.84 1.21 -10.93
C PRO A 44 3.01 -0.02 -10.51
N ALA A 45 3.58 -0.89 -9.67
CA ALA A 45 2.91 -2.10 -9.21
C ALA A 45 1.68 -1.79 -8.34
N LEU A 46 1.77 -0.77 -7.46
CA LEU A 46 0.63 -0.32 -6.65
C LEU A 46 -0.45 0.35 -7.50
N PHE A 47 -0.04 1.08 -8.54
CA PHE A 47 -0.98 1.66 -9.49
C PHE A 47 -1.77 0.58 -10.24
N ASP A 48 -1.12 -0.52 -10.64
CA ASP A 48 -1.83 -1.66 -11.22
C ASP A 48 -2.87 -2.26 -10.27
N VAL A 49 -2.60 -2.30 -8.95
CA VAL A 49 -3.64 -2.67 -7.98
C VAL A 49 -4.82 -1.71 -8.04
N CYS A 50 -4.56 -0.40 -8.06
CA CYS A 50 -5.62 0.62 -8.15
C CYS A 50 -6.46 0.48 -9.42
N LEU A 51 -5.84 0.10 -10.55
CA LEU A 51 -6.55 -0.14 -11.82
C LEU A 51 -7.49 -1.37 -11.75
N ASN A 52 -7.18 -2.34 -10.90
CA ASN A 52 -8.00 -3.53 -10.69
C ASN A 52 -9.20 -3.28 -9.74
N SER A 53 -9.56 -2.02 -9.47
CA SER A 53 -10.74 -1.73 -8.67
C SER A 53 -12.02 -2.21 -9.37
N GLU A 54 -12.66 -3.25 -8.85
CA GLU A 54 -13.99 -3.65 -9.33
C GLU A 54 -14.98 -2.49 -9.08
N ARG A 55 -15.43 -1.84 -10.17
CA ARG A 55 -16.52 -0.87 -10.34
C ARG A 55 -16.89 0.10 -9.19
N GLY A 56 -16.03 0.47 -8.25
CA GLY A 56 -16.45 1.42 -7.22
C GLY A 56 -15.43 1.89 -6.19
N ALA A 57 -14.46 1.07 -5.81
CA ALA A 57 -13.59 1.38 -4.66
C ALA A 57 -12.85 2.74 -4.79
N LEU A 58 -12.54 3.16 -6.03
CA LEU A 58 -11.89 4.44 -6.32
C LEU A 58 -12.79 5.44 -7.07
N LYS A 59 -14.12 5.30 -7.02
CA LYS A 59 -15.07 6.32 -7.52
C LYS A 59 -15.25 7.47 -6.51
N ASN A 60 -14.14 8.01 -6.02
CA ASN A 60 -14.09 9.03 -4.97
C ASN A 60 -12.96 10.04 -5.26
N GLU A 61 -12.72 10.95 -4.33
CA GLU A 61 -11.67 11.96 -4.46
C GLU A 61 -10.26 11.33 -4.54
N LEU A 62 -9.99 10.30 -3.75
CA LEU A 62 -8.71 9.60 -3.77
C LEU A 62 -8.40 9.04 -5.16
N GLY A 63 -9.36 8.38 -5.80
CA GLY A 63 -9.22 7.92 -7.17
C GLY A 63 -8.93 9.06 -8.15
N ARG A 64 -9.67 10.18 -8.06
CA ARG A 64 -9.42 11.38 -8.89
C ARG A 64 -7.99 11.90 -8.74
N VAL A 65 -7.47 11.93 -7.51
CA VAL A 65 -6.11 12.36 -7.24
C VAL A 65 -5.09 11.40 -7.85
N ILE A 66 -5.26 10.09 -7.70
CA ILE A 66 -4.36 9.07 -8.28
C ILE A 66 -4.32 9.21 -9.82
N PHE A 67 -5.48 9.34 -10.48
CA PHE A 67 -5.52 9.53 -11.93
C PHE A 67 -4.92 10.87 -12.37
N HIS A 68 -5.10 11.94 -11.59
CA HIS A 68 -4.45 13.22 -11.86
C HIS A 68 -2.92 13.11 -11.75
N LEU A 69 -2.41 12.43 -10.73
CA LEU A 69 -0.98 12.20 -10.56
C LEU A 69 -0.41 11.36 -11.72
N GLN A 70 -1.15 10.34 -12.17
CA GLN A 70 -0.77 9.53 -13.34
C GLN A 70 -0.68 10.35 -14.61
N LYS A 71 -1.70 11.16 -14.92
CA LYS A 71 -1.73 12.00 -16.12
C LYS A 71 -0.58 13.02 -16.19
N ASN A 72 -0.05 13.43 -15.03
CA ASN A 72 1.04 14.39 -14.92
C ASN A 72 2.40 13.74 -14.64
N GLU A 73 2.53 12.41 -14.76
CA GLU A 73 3.78 11.67 -14.53
C GLU A 73 4.35 11.83 -13.10
N ARG A 74 3.47 12.05 -12.12
CA ARG A 74 3.81 12.30 -10.70
C ARG A 74 3.54 11.12 -9.76
N LEU A 75 3.25 9.93 -10.30
CA LEU A 75 3.01 8.74 -9.48
C LEU A 75 4.27 8.27 -8.71
N ASN A 76 5.45 8.40 -9.31
CA ASN A 76 6.70 7.95 -8.71
C ASN A 76 7.30 9.01 -7.75
N THR A 77 6.44 9.72 -7.04
CA THR A 77 6.80 10.70 -6.02
C THR A 77 6.34 10.23 -4.65
N ARG A 78 6.84 10.84 -3.57
CA ARG A 78 6.39 10.50 -2.21
C ARG A 78 4.88 10.66 -2.05
N ILE A 79 4.34 11.77 -2.55
CA ILE A 79 2.89 12.04 -2.58
C ILE A 79 2.16 10.97 -3.42
N GLY A 80 2.75 10.58 -4.55
CA GLY A 80 2.22 9.49 -5.36
C GLY A 80 2.14 8.16 -4.59
N LEU A 81 3.21 7.79 -3.88
CA LEU A 81 3.24 6.59 -3.04
C LEU A 81 2.20 6.63 -1.92
N GLU A 82 2.06 7.77 -1.23
CA GLU A 82 1.03 7.96 -0.20
C GLU A 82 -0.37 7.62 -0.73
N LYS A 83 -0.74 8.21 -1.88
CA LYS A 83 -2.07 8.00 -2.48
C LYS A 83 -2.23 6.60 -3.04
N LEU A 84 -1.18 6.03 -3.61
CA LEU A 84 -1.20 4.68 -4.16
C LEU A 84 -1.35 3.62 -3.07
N ILE A 85 -0.69 3.76 -1.91
CA ILE A 85 -0.87 2.82 -0.81
C ILE A 85 -2.31 2.88 -0.28
N ASP A 86 -2.83 4.08 -0.02
CA ASP A 86 -4.21 4.29 0.44
C ASP A 86 -5.23 3.70 -0.55
N GLY A 87 -5.07 4.04 -1.83
CA GLY A 87 -5.97 3.56 -2.88
C GLY A 87 -5.87 2.05 -3.09
N ALA A 88 -4.66 1.50 -3.11
CA ALA A 88 -4.45 0.08 -3.36
C ALA A 88 -4.88 -0.80 -2.18
N LEU A 89 -4.70 -0.35 -0.94
CA LEU A 89 -5.20 -1.05 0.26
C LEU A 89 -6.74 -1.16 0.24
N ARG A 90 -7.41 -0.12 -0.26
CA ARG A 90 -8.88 -0.14 -0.44
C ARG A 90 -9.34 -1.12 -1.52
N VAL A 91 -8.50 -1.39 -2.51
CA VAL A 91 -8.83 -2.28 -3.64
C VAL A 91 -8.51 -3.73 -3.32
N ASP A 92 -7.26 -3.99 -2.90
CA ASP A 92 -6.72 -5.33 -2.64
C ASP A 92 -5.51 -5.23 -1.71
N ALA A 93 -5.76 -5.25 -0.40
CA ALA A 93 -4.69 -5.11 0.59
C ALA A 93 -3.73 -6.31 0.60
N GLU A 94 -4.21 -7.52 0.29
CA GLU A 94 -3.38 -8.72 0.15
C GLU A 94 -2.32 -8.52 -0.94
N LYS A 95 -2.75 -8.05 -2.13
CA LYS A 95 -1.83 -7.78 -3.24
C LYS A 95 -0.86 -6.64 -2.93
N VAL A 96 -1.29 -5.59 -2.22
CA VAL A 96 -0.38 -4.53 -1.75
C VAL A 96 0.74 -5.10 -0.90
N PHE A 97 0.39 -5.87 0.12
CA PHE A 97 1.40 -6.45 1.01
C PHE A 97 2.31 -7.43 0.29
N ARG A 98 1.78 -8.20 -0.66
CA ARG A 98 2.60 -9.07 -1.51
C ARG A 98 3.59 -8.27 -2.37
N ILE A 99 3.20 -7.12 -2.92
CA ILE A 99 4.12 -6.24 -3.66
C ILE A 99 5.24 -5.77 -2.72
N LEU A 100 4.87 -5.17 -1.59
CA LEU A 100 5.83 -4.62 -0.64
C LEU A 100 6.77 -5.68 -0.06
N ASP A 101 6.28 -6.90 0.20
CA ASP A 101 7.10 -7.97 0.76
C ASP A 101 8.14 -8.53 -0.24
N ASN A 102 7.92 -8.36 -1.55
CA ASN A 102 8.78 -8.90 -2.60
C ASN A 102 9.71 -7.87 -3.26
N SER A 103 9.52 -6.58 -3.00
CA SER A 103 10.28 -5.48 -3.63
C SER A 103 11.52 -5.03 -2.83
N GLY A 104 12.09 -5.89 -1.98
CA GLY A 104 13.34 -5.60 -1.24
C GLY A 104 13.20 -5.35 0.27
N ASN A 105 14.27 -4.85 0.90
CA ASN A 105 14.34 -4.70 2.37
C ASN A 105 13.56 -3.48 2.87
N ASP A 106 13.75 -2.32 2.27
CA ASP A 106 13.08 -1.09 2.70
C ASP A 106 11.54 -1.19 2.54
N THR A 107 11.09 -1.86 1.48
CA THR A 107 9.67 -2.10 1.18
C THR A 107 9.04 -3.11 2.14
N ARG A 108 9.80 -4.15 2.55
CA ARG A 108 9.42 -5.04 3.65
C ARG A 108 9.31 -4.32 4.98
N GLU A 109 10.24 -3.41 5.28
CA GLU A 109 10.17 -2.56 6.47
C GLU A 109 8.89 -1.71 6.45
N LEU A 110 8.58 -1.09 5.30
CA LEU A 110 7.35 -0.34 5.07
C LEU A 110 6.10 -1.22 5.28
N ALA A 111 6.07 -2.43 4.73
CA ALA A 111 4.97 -3.37 4.92
C ALA A 111 4.72 -3.67 6.42
N LYS A 112 5.78 -3.91 7.19
CA LYS A 112 5.68 -4.14 8.64
C LYS A 112 5.11 -2.93 9.37
N LYS A 113 5.60 -1.72 9.05
CA LYS A 113 5.10 -0.47 9.64
C LYS A 113 3.62 -0.27 9.35
N ILE A 114 3.19 -0.46 8.10
CA ILE A 114 1.78 -0.36 7.71
C ILE A 114 0.94 -1.39 8.46
N ARG A 115 1.34 -2.67 8.50
CA ARG A 115 0.60 -3.71 9.25
C ARG A 115 0.47 -3.43 10.74
N SER A 116 1.39 -2.67 11.34
CA SER A 116 1.33 -2.34 12.76
C SER A 116 0.27 -1.31 13.13
N VAL A 117 -0.26 -0.61 12.13
CA VAL A 117 -1.27 0.46 12.30
C VAL A 117 -2.62 0.10 11.70
N LEU A 118 -2.72 -1.02 10.97
CA LEU A 118 -3.99 -1.60 10.52
C LEU A 118 -4.59 -2.48 11.61
#